data_AF-A0AAN8TWK0-F1
#
_entry.id   AF-A0AAN8TWK0-F1
#
_cell.length_a   1.000
_cell.length_b   1.000
_cell.length_c   1.000
_cell.angle_alpha   90.00
_cell.angle_beta   90.00
_cell.angle_gamma   90.00
#
_symmetry.space_group_name_H-M   'P 1'
#
loop_
_entity.id
_entity.type
_entity.pdbx_description
1 polymer ?
#
loop_
_entity_poly.entity_id
_entity_poly.type
_entity_poly.pdbx_seq_one_letter_code
_entity_poly.pdbx_strand_id
1 'polypeptide(L)'
;MDPLPHVIIFPFPAHGHVNSMLKLAQLLSLSNFDVTFLVTVETHDRLLNHTDVLSRFGSGFHLQALPHGISMDVMNTRDGIFILYNSLNQIAKPFLRKFIVNMNSPVTCLIADGILSMVENAMDLTLTKVKGMENFLRGRDLPSFCRATDLTSPNFRIVMTETLQTPRARGLILNTFEDLEGPILSQIRTVCPNVYTIGAVHAHLKTRLATKSTSSNSLWQEDESCISWLDTQPSKSVIYVSFGSIAGLTKEDLLEFWYGLVNSEQKFLWVMRPDLIIGQERKDEISVELEQGTKARGYMADWVPQEKVLAHRAIGGFLTHSGWNSTLESIVEGVPMICWPRFADQQVNSRFVGEVWKMGLDIKDTCDRDIIAKSIRDLMDKRNGEFSQRTDHMASLAKKAVNEGGSSYINLDRLIQDIRSMIPPHKQT
;
A
#
# COMPACT_ATOMS: atom_id res chain seq x y z
N MET A 1 -20.74 -21.31 24.72
CA MET A 1 -20.55 -22.10 23.49
C MET A 1 -19.55 -21.34 22.64
N ASP A 2 -18.51 -22.00 22.17
CA ASP A 2 -17.55 -21.39 21.25
C ASP A 2 -18.26 -21.00 19.93
N PRO A 3 -17.87 -19.90 19.28
CA PRO A 3 -18.48 -19.49 18.02
C PRO A 3 -18.25 -20.56 16.95
N LEU A 4 -19.31 -20.88 16.19
CA LEU A 4 -19.22 -21.85 15.09
C LEU A 4 -18.28 -21.29 14.00
N PRO A 5 -17.44 -22.12 13.36
CA PRO A 5 -16.64 -21.66 12.24
C PRO A 5 -17.55 -21.23 11.08
N HIS A 6 -17.34 -20.00 10.60
CA HIS A 6 -18.10 -19.42 9.50
C HIS A 6 -17.37 -19.62 8.16
N VAL A 7 -18.04 -20.26 7.22
CA VAL A 7 -17.52 -20.56 5.88
C VAL A 7 -18.32 -19.80 4.83
N ILE A 8 -17.63 -19.08 3.94
CA ILE A 8 -18.22 -18.55 2.72
C ILE A 8 -17.99 -19.53 1.58
N ILE A 9 -19.04 -19.85 0.82
CA ILE A 9 -18.97 -20.68 -0.38
C ILE A 9 -19.36 -19.85 -1.58
N PHE A 10 -18.46 -19.76 -2.57
CA PHE A 10 -18.62 -18.92 -3.77
C PHE A 10 -18.49 -19.76 -5.06
N PRO A 11 -19.60 -20.31 -5.59
CA PRO A 11 -19.61 -21.08 -6.83
C PRO A 11 -19.50 -20.22 -8.09
N PHE A 12 -19.00 -20.81 -9.18
CA PHE A 12 -19.20 -20.26 -10.51
C PHE A 12 -20.71 -20.34 -10.85
N PRO A 13 -21.35 -19.27 -11.37
CA PRO A 13 -22.80 -19.23 -11.60
C PRO A 13 -23.25 -20.01 -12.84
N ALA A 14 -22.82 -21.27 -12.93
CA ALA A 14 -23.33 -22.27 -13.85
C ALA A 14 -24.05 -23.36 -13.06
N HIS A 15 -25.17 -23.86 -13.61
CA HIS A 15 -26.06 -24.78 -12.89
C HIS A 15 -25.35 -25.98 -12.24
N GLY A 16 -24.44 -26.64 -12.96
CA GLY A 16 -23.70 -27.79 -12.42
C GLY A 16 -22.76 -27.45 -11.24
N HIS A 17 -22.12 -26.29 -11.31
CA HIS A 17 -21.21 -25.80 -10.28
C HIS A 17 -21.99 -25.41 -9.01
N VAL A 18 -23.04 -24.62 -9.17
CA VAL A 18 -23.96 -24.21 -8.09
C VAL A 18 -24.58 -25.43 -7.40
N ASN A 19 -25.06 -26.41 -8.16
CA ASN A 19 -25.65 -27.63 -7.62
C ASN A 19 -24.65 -28.42 -6.76
N SER A 20 -23.43 -28.61 -7.27
CA SER A 20 -22.38 -29.36 -6.56
C SER A 20 -21.95 -28.66 -5.28
N MET A 21 -21.79 -27.33 -5.33
CA MET A 21 -21.38 -26.55 -4.15
C MET A 21 -22.52 -26.36 -3.14
N LEU A 22 -23.79 -26.36 -3.56
CA LEU A 22 -24.93 -26.43 -2.63
C LEU A 22 -24.96 -27.75 -1.84
N LYS A 23 -24.59 -28.88 -2.46
CA LYS A 23 -24.45 -30.15 -1.74
C LYS A 23 -23.31 -30.10 -0.73
N LEU A 24 -22.18 -29.47 -1.09
CA LEU A 24 -21.10 -29.21 -0.14
C LEU A 24 -21.55 -28.32 1.02
N ALA A 25 -22.30 -27.24 0.73
CA ALA A 25 -22.89 -26.38 1.75
C ALA A 25 -23.75 -27.20 2.73
N GLN A 26 -24.55 -28.14 2.21
CA GLN A 26 -25.40 -28.99 3.03
C GLN A 26 -24.59 -29.91 3.94
N LEU A 27 -23.51 -30.52 3.44
CA LEU A 27 -22.60 -31.35 4.24
C LEU A 27 -21.93 -30.54 5.36
N LEU A 28 -21.55 -29.29 5.07
CA LEU A 28 -20.96 -28.38 6.06
C LEU A 28 -21.97 -27.93 7.11
N SER A 29 -23.19 -27.56 6.71
CA SER A 29 -24.26 -27.23 7.65
C SER A 29 -24.61 -28.41 8.57
N LEU A 30 -24.61 -29.65 8.06
CA LEU A 30 -24.79 -30.87 8.87
C LEU A 30 -23.64 -31.11 9.87
N SER A 31 -22.48 -30.49 9.63
CA SER A 31 -21.29 -30.60 10.48
C SER A 31 -21.13 -29.40 11.43
N ASN A 32 -22.21 -28.65 11.69
CA ASN A 32 -22.26 -27.47 12.57
C ASN A 32 -21.36 -26.31 12.11
N PHE A 33 -21.26 -26.05 10.80
CA PHE A 33 -20.69 -24.80 10.30
C PHE A 33 -21.78 -23.74 10.08
N ASP A 34 -21.43 -22.48 10.31
CA ASP A 34 -22.21 -21.34 9.81
C ASP A 34 -21.81 -21.11 8.34
N VAL A 35 -22.76 -21.12 7.42
CA VAL A 35 -22.48 -21.17 5.97
C VAL A 35 -23.14 -20.00 5.27
N THR A 36 -22.32 -19.12 4.70
CA THR A 36 -22.79 -18.11 3.74
C THR A 36 -22.56 -18.61 2.32
N PHE A 37 -23.64 -18.83 1.59
CA PHE A 37 -23.62 -19.20 0.17
C PHE A 37 -23.79 -17.94 -0.67
N LEU A 38 -22.69 -17.47 -1.25
CA LEU A 38 -22.65 -16.23 -2.01
C LEU A 38 -22.79 -16.55 -3.50
N VAL A 39 -23.78 -16.00 -4.19
CA VAL A 39 -24.02 -16.24 -5.62
C VAL A 39 -24.34 -14.93 -6.35
N THR A 40 -24.46 -14.96 -7.68
CA THR A 40 -24.95 -13.79 -8.41
C THR A 40 -26.42 -13.50 -8.11
N VAL A 41 -26.87 -12.27 -8.29
CA VAL A 41 -28.30 -11.88 -8.12
C VAL A 41 -29.24 -12.79 -8.92
N GLU A 42 -28.90 -13.10 -10.16
CA GLU A 42 -29.69 -13.93 -11.06
C GLU A 42 -29.75 -15.39 -10.58
N THR A 43 -28.63 -15.90 -10.06
CA THR A 43 -28.57 -17.24 -9.49
C THR A 43 -29.33 -17.30 -8.17
N HIS A 44 -29.21 -16.26 -7.34
CA HIS A 44 -29.92 -16.09 -6.09
C HIS A 44 -31.44 -16.18 -6.33
N ASP A 45 -31.96 -15.38 -7.26
CA ASP A 45 -33.39 -15.35 -7.58
C ASP A 45 -33.87 -16.69 -8.15
N ARG A 46 -33.08 -17.34 -9.00
CA ARG A 46 -33.41 -18.68 -9.51
C ARG A 46 -33.46 -19.73 -8.40
N LEU A 47 -32.54 -19.68 -7.44
CA LEU A 47 -32.54 -20.59 -6.30
C LEU A 47 -33.79 -20.37 -5.42
N LEU A 48 -34.17 -19.13 -5.17
CA LEU A 48 -35.38 -18.82 -4.41
C LEU A 48 -36.67 -19.26 -5.13
N ASN A 49 -36.74 -19.08 -6.45
CA ASN A 49 -37.96 -19.33 -7.21
C ASN A 49 -38.14 -20.80 -7.64
N HIS A 50 -37.05 -21.55 -7.80
CA HIS A 50 -37.10 -22.89 -8.40
C HIS A 50 -36.58 -24.00 -7.47
N THR A 51 -36.19 -23.67 -6.25
CA THR A 51 -35.70 -24.67 -5.28
C THR A 51 -36.26 -24.40 -3.89
N ASP A 52 -36.11 -25.38 -3.01
CA ASP A 52 -36.47 -25.32 -1.59
C ASP A 52 -35.28 -24.90 -0.71
N VAL A 53 -34.31 -24.13 -1.25
CA VAL A 53 -33.03 -23.81 -0.58
C VAL A 53 -33.21 -23.20 0.81
N LEU A 54 -34.21 -22.35 1.04
CA LEU A 54 -34.42 -21.74 2.36
C LEU A 54 -35.00 -22.73 3.39
N SER A 55 -35.83 -23.67 2.97
CA SER A 55 -36.40 -24.69 3.86
C SER A 55 -35.50 -25.91 4.04
N ARG A 56 -34.58 -26.14 3.10
CA ARG A 56 -33.63 -27.26 3.10
C ARG A 56 -32.51 -27.08 4.13
N PHE A 57 -32.19 -25.84 4.47
CA PHE A 57 -31.12 -25.48 5.39
C PHE A 57 -31.66 -24.88 6.69
N GLY A 58 -30.98 -25.15 7.80
CA GLY A 58 -31.34 -24.60 9.12
C GLY A 58 -30.87 -23.16 9.32
N SER A 59 -30.92 -22.66 10.57
CA SER A 59 -30.60 -21.27 10.92
C SER A 59 -29.14 -20.84 10.68
N GLY A 60 -28.23 -21.76 10.41
CA GLY A 60 -26.81 -21.50 10.11
C GLY A 60 -26.49 -21.46 8.61
N PHE A 61 -27.47 -21.13 7.77
CA PHE A 61 -27.27 -20.96 6.33
C PHE A 61 -27.78 -19.60 5.87
N HIS A 62 -26.94 -18.88 5.14
CA HIS A 62 -27.20 -17.53 4.65
C HIS A 62 -26.98 -17.49 3.14
N LEU A 63 -28.07 -17.34 2.38
CA LEU A 63 -27.97 -17.09 0.94
C LEU A 63 -27.76 -15.58 0.70
N GLN A 64 -26.71 -15.22 -0.04
CA GLN A 64 -26.32 -13.83 -0.29
C GLN A 64 -26.05 -13.62 -1.78
N ALA A 65 -26.24 -12.38 -2.25
CA ALA A 65 -26.11 -12.03 -3.65
C ALA A 65 -25.02 -10.99 -3.89
N LEU A 66 -24.28 -11.15 -5.00
CA LEU A 66 -23.44 -10.09 -5.57
C LEU A 66 -23.92 -9.70 -6.98
N PRO A 67 -23.90 -8.41 -7.34
CA PRO A 67 -24.15 -7.98 -8.71
C PRO A 67 -22.92 -8.31 -9.57
N HIS A 68 -23.11 -8.76 -10.82
CA HIS A 68 -22.01 -8.95 -11.78
C HIS A 68 -22.07 -8.05 -13.02
N GLY A 69 -23.05 -7.16 -13.10
CA GLY A 69 -23.09 -6.06 -14.07
C GLY A 69 -23.25 -6.47 -15.55
N ILE A 70 -23.63 -7.71 -15.86
CA ILE A 70 -23.84 -8.17 -17.25
C ILE A 70 -25.32 -8.50 -17.45
N SER A 71 -25.91 -8.02 -18.55
CA SER A 71 -27.30 -8.35 -18.88
C SER A 71 -27.46 -9.81 -19.34
N MET A 72 -28.65 -10.39 -19.14
CA MET A 72 -28.95 -11.76 -19.59
C MET A 72 -28.78 -11.95 -21.10
N ASP A 73 -29.00 -10.90 -21.89
CA ASP A 73 -28.84 -10.95 -23.36
C ASP A 73 -27.39 -11.23 -23.77
N VAL A 74 -26.43 -10.68 -23.04
CA VAL A 74 -24.99 -10.90 -23.27
C VAL A 74 -24.56 -12.29 -22.80
N MET A 75 -25.16 -12.80 -21.71
CA MET A 75 -24.90 -14.16 -21.23
C MET A 75 -25.40 -15.27 -22.17
N ASN A 76 -26.42 -14.99 -22.99
CA ASN A 76 -26.98 -15.94 -23.96
C ASN A 76 -26.18 -16.02 -25.28
N THR A 77 -25.09 -15.27 -25.42
CA THR A 77 -24.20 -15.33 -26.58
C THR A 77 -23.25 -16.53 -26.52
N ARG A 78 -22.66 -16.90 -27.66
CA ARG A 78 -21.67 -17.99 -27.75
C ARG A 78 -20.49 -17.83 -26.77
N ASP A 79 -20.13 -16.58 -26.45
CA ASP A 79 -19.02 -16.23 -25.57
C ASP A 79 -19.46 -15.81 -24.15
N GLY A 80 -20.76 -15.91 -23.84
CA GLY A 80 -21.35 -15.39 -22.60
C GLY A 80 -20.71 -15.95 -21.32
N ILE A 81 -20.29 -17.22 -21.32
CA ILE A 81 -19.59 -17.86 -20.19
C ILE A 81 -18.21 -17.21 -19.96
N PHE A 82 -17.47 -16.90 -21.02
CA PHE A 82 -16.16 -16.23 -20.91
C PHE A 82 -16.30 -14.78 -20.45
N ILE A 83 -17.33 -14.08 -20.92
CA ILE A 83 -17.66 -12.71 -20.49
C ILE A 83 -18.01 -12.70 -19.00
N LEU A 84 -18.83 -13.66 -18.55
CA LEU A 84 -19.20 -13.83 -17.15
C LEU A 84 -17.99 -14.16 -16.27
N TYR A 85 -17.13 -15.07 -16.71
CA TYR A 85 -15.86 -15.38 -16.05
C TYR A 85 -14.99 -14.14 -15.85
N ASN A 86 -14.79 -13.35 -16.92
CA ASN A 86 -13.95 -12.15 -16.87
C ASN A 86 -14.55 -11.08 -15.96
N SER A 87 -15.87 -10.85 -16.01
CA SER A 87 -16.53 -9.88 -15.13
C SER A 87 -16.42 -10.30 -13.66
N LEU A 88 -16.76 -11.55 -13.33
CA LEU A 88 -16.64 -12.07 -11.97
C LEU A 88 -15.20 -11.96 -11.47
N ASN A 89 -14.21 -12.20 -12.32
CA ASN A 89 -12.81 -12.01 -11.98
C ASN A 89 -12.38 -10.54 -11.76
N GLN A 90 -13.18 -9.56 -12.15
CA GLN A 90 -12.90 -8.15 -11.86
C GLN A 90 -13.61 -7.70 -10.59
N ILE A 91 -14.86 -8.11 -10.42
CA ILE A 91 -15.76 -7.55 -9.42
C ILE A 91 -15.87 -8.37 -8.14
N ALA A 92 -15.65 -9.69 -8.18
CA ALA A 92 -15.90 -10.56 -7.03
C ALA A 92 -14.91 -10.33 -5.89
N LYS A 93 -13.62 -10.10 -6.17
CA LYS A 93 -12.62 -9.86 -5.11
C LYS A 93 -12.81 -8.56 -4.33
N PRO A 94 -12.99 -7.38 -4.96
CA PRO A 94 -13.28 -6.16 -4.20
C PRO A 94 -14.61 -6.29 -3.44
N PHE A 95 -15.62 -6.93 -4.04
CA PHE A 95 -16.88 -7.21 -3.36
C PHE A 95 -16.70 -8.11 -2.15
N LEU A 96 -16.02 -9.26 -2.30
CA LEU A 96 -15.74 -10.21 -1.21
C LEU A 96 -14.97 -9.55 -0.08
N ARG A 97 -13.99 -8.70 -0.38
CA ARG A 97 -13.27 -7.91 0.64
C ARG A 97 -14.23 -7.02 1.43
N LYS A 98 -15.05 -6.22 0.74
CA LYS A 98 -16.04 -5.34 1.39
C LYS A 98 -17.07 -6.13 2.19
N PHE A 99 -17.55 -7.24 1.61
CA PHE A 99 -18.52 -8.14 2.19
C PHE A 99 -18.00 -8.76 3.49
N ILE A 100 -16.82 -9.39 3.48
CA ILE A 100 -16.17 -10.00 4.65
C ILE A 100 -15.93 -8.97 5.75
N VAL A 101 -15.46 -7.77 5.40
CA VAL A 101 -15.20 -6.68 6.36
C VAL A 101 -16.47 -6.20 7.07
N ASN A 102 -17.62 -6.26 6.40
CA ASN A 102 -18.90 -5.81 6.93
C ASN A 102 -19.67 -6.91 7.67
N MET A 103 -19.16 -8.15 7.74
CA MET A 103 -19.82 -9.23 8.47
C MET A 103 -19.66 -9.05 9.98
N ASN A 104 -20.73 -9.34 10.72
CA ASN A 104 -20.72 -9.27 12.19
C ASN A 104 -19.96 -10.44 12.84
N SER A 105 -19.76 -11.54 12.12
CA SER A 105 -19.00 -12.72 12.56
C SER A 105 -17.71 -12.89 11.76
N PRO A 106 -16.60 -13.30 12.40
CA PRO A 106 -15.34 -13.52 11.71
C PRO A 106 -15.45 -14.72 10.76
N VAL A 107 -15.17 -14.49 9.48
CA VAL A 107 -15.10 -15.55 8.47
C VAL A 107 -13.85 -16.38 8.68
N THR A 108 -14.02 -17.69 8.85
CA THR A 108 -12.92 -18.63 9.12
C THR A 108 -12.36 -19.25 7.85
N CYS A 109 -13.17 -19.41 6.81
CA CYS A 109 -12.77 -20.05 5.56
C CYS A 109 -13.58 -19.50 4.37
N LEU A 110 -12.91 -19.35 3.22
CA LEU A 110 -13.54 -19.09 1.93
C LEU A 110 -13.29 -20.30 1.02
N ILE A 111 -14.37 -20.93 0.56
CA ILE A 111 -14.35 -21.99 -0.43
C ILE A 111 -14.89 -21.41 -1.73
N ALA A 112 -14.09 -21.41 -2.79
CA ALA A 112 -14.55 -20.94 -4.09
C ALA A 112 -14.39 -22.01 -5.15
N ASP A 113 -15.17 -21.85 -6.21
CA ASP A 113 -15.06 -22.68 -7.40
C ASP A 113 -13.67 -22.59 -8.01
N GLY A 114 -13.07 -23.73 -8.39
CA GLY A 114 -11.74 -23.77 -9.00
C GLY A 114 -11.66 -23.05 -10.36
N ILE A 115 -12.80 -22.81 -11.02
CA ILE A 115 -12.84 -21.93 -12.20
C ILE A 115 -12.53 -20.49 -11.80
N LEU A 116 -12.92 -20.02 -10.62
CA LEU A 116 -12.71 -18.65 -10.16
C LEU A 116 -11.27 -18.46 -9.64
N SER A 117 -10.34 -18.17 -10.55
CA SER A 117 -8.92 -17.90 -10.27
C SER A 117 -8.66 -16.70 -9.33
N MET A 118 -9.71 -15.98 -8.94
CA MET A 118 -9.69 -14.91 -7.94
C MET A 118 -9.22 -15.35 -6.54
N VAL A 119 -9.40 -16.63 -6.18
CA VAL A 119 -9.27 -17.10 -4.77
C VAL A 119 -7.88 -17.66 -4.45
N GLU A 120 -7.13 -18.13 -5.43
CA GLU A 120 -5.67 -18.28 -5.36
C GLU A 120 -5.04 -17.44 -6.46
N ASN A 121 -4.78 -16.18 -6.16
CA ASN A 121 -3.93 -15.40 -7.05
C ASN A 121 -2.48 -15.85 -6.81
N ALA A 122 -1.79 -16.38 -7.82
CA ALA A 122 -0.34 -16.67 -7.72
C ALA A 122 0.45 -15.46 -7.19
N MET A 123 -0.07 -14.25 -7.36
CA MET A 123 0.50 -13.02 -6.85
C MET A 123 0.36 -12.82 -5.33
N ASP A 124 -0.53 -13.55 -4.65
CA ASP A 124 -0.64 -13.60 -3.19
C ASP A 124 0.33 -14.60 -2.55
N LEU A 125 0.92 -15.50 -3.34
CA LEU A 125 1.88 -16.48 -2.84
C LEU A 125 3.17 -15.79 -2.40
N THR A 126 3.69 -16.23 -1.25
CA THR A 126 4.97 -15.78 -0.72
C THR A 126 6.11 -16.34 -1.58
N LEU A 127 7.03 -15.46 -1.97
CA LEU A 127 8.18 -15.78 -2.82
C LEU A 127 9.32 -16.33 -1.98
N THR A 128 9.57 -17.62 -2.08
CA THR A 128 10.60 -18.31 -1.27
C THR A 128 12.03 -18.19 -1.81
N LYS A 129 12.20 -17.57 -2.99
CA LYS A 129 13.50 -17.51 -3.70
C LYS A 129 14.19 -16.15 -3.62
N VAL A 130 13.59 -15.16 -2.96
CA VAL A 130 14.18 -13.83 -2.80
C VAL A 130 14.91 -13.79 -1.47
N LYS A 131 16.25 -13.88 -1.52
CA LYS A 131 17.07 -14.01 -0.31
C LYS A 131 16.90 -12.83 0.64
N GLY A 132 16.68 -13.10 1.92
CA GLY A 132 16.40 -12.10 2.95
C GLY A 132 14.95 -11.59 2.97
N MET A 133 14.10 -12.05 2.05
CA MET A 133 12.69 -11.67 1.96
C MET A 133 11.73 -12.87 1.80
N GLU A 134 12.21 -14.08 2.03
CA GLU A 134 11.56 -15.36 1.70
C GLU A 134 10.23 -15.57 2.44
N ASN A 135 10.05 -14.90 3.58
CA ASN A 135 8.94 -15.16 4.51
C ASN A 135 7.81 -14.13 4.43
N PHE A 136 7.98 -13.04 3.68
CA PHE A 136 6.97 -11.96 3.67
C PHE A 136 6.70 -11.37 2.29
N LEU A 137 7.62 -11.44 1.33
CA LEU A 137 7.43 -10.84 0.02
C LEU A 137 6.51 -11.71 -0.83
N ARG A 138 5.45 -11.15 -1.42
CA ARG A 138 4.55 -11.88 -2.34
C ARG A 138 4.77 -11.44 -3.78
N GLY A 139 4.26 -12.23 -4.73
CA GLY A 139 4.32 -11.88 -6.15
C GLY A 139 3.79 -10.47 -6.47
N ARG A 140 2.73 -10.02 -5.80
CA ARG A 140 2.14 -8.67 -5.98
C ARG A 140 2.96 -7.53 -5.38
N ASP A 141 3.83 -7.85 -4.43
CA ASP A 141 4.67 -6.85 -3.79
C ASP A 141 5.86 -6.50 -4.70
N LEU A 142 6.13 -7.30 -5.74
CA LEU A 142 7.15 -7.01 -6.73
C LEU A 142 6.80 -5.77 -7.58
N PRO A 143 7.82 -5.01 -8.02
CA PRO A 143 7.64 -3.96 -9.02
C PRO A 143 6.90 -4.46 -10.25
N SER A 144 6.06 -3.61 -10.86
CA SER A 144 5.25 -4.00 -12.04
C SER A 144 6.10 -4.60 -13.17
N PHE A 145 7.31 -4.08 -13.40
CA PHE A 145 8.23 -4.62 -14.40
C PHE A 145 8.79 -6.02 -14.04
N CYS A 146 8.81 -6.40 -12.76
CA CYS A 146 9.17 -7.77 -12.32
C CYS A 146 7.99 -8.74 -12.33
N ARG A 147 6.77 -8.24 -12.56
CA ARG A 147 5.54 -9.04 -12.68
C ARG A 147 5.17 -9.32 -14.14
N ALA A 148 6.01 -8.89 -15.08
CA ALA A 148 5.78 -9.09 -16.50
C ALA A 148 5.81 -10.59 -16.85
N THR A 149 4.80 -11.04 -17.58
CA THR A 149 4.78 -12.40 -18.17
C THR A 149 5.68 -12.50 -19.39
N ASP A 150 6.12 -11.36 -19.93
CA ASP A 150 7.00 -11.24 -21.08
C ASP A 150 8.37 -10.68 -20.67
N LEU A 151 9.37 -11.57 -20.71
CA LEU A 151 10.77 -11.24 -20.40
C LEU A 151 11.42 -10.32 -21.45
N THR A 152 10.76 -10.10 -22.59
CA THR A 152 11.23 -9.18 -23.63
C THR A 152 10.79 -7.73 -23.39
N SER A 153 9.95 -7.48 -22.38
CA SER A 153 9.50 -6.14 -21.99
C SER A 153 10.70 -5.17 -21.83
N PRO A 154 10.70 -4.02 -22.53
CA PRO A 154 11.80 -3.07 -22.47
C PRO A 154 12.15 -2.62 -21.04
N ASN A 155 11.14 -2.33 -20.22
CA ASN A 155 11.33 -1.90 -18.84
C ASN A 155 12.03 -2.97 -17.99
N PHE A 156 11.62 -4.24 -18.13
CA PHE A 156 12.27 -5.35 -17.43
C PHE A 156 13.71 -5.53 -17.90
N ARG A 157 13.96 -5.49 -19.22
CA ARG A 157 15.30 -5.64 -19.79
C ARG A 157 16.27 -4.54 -19.34
N ILE A 158 15.81 -3.29 -19.26
CA ILE A 158 16.62 -2.16 -18.78
C ILE A 158 17.02 -2.42 -17.33
N VAL A 159 16.05 -2.68 -16.43
CA VAL A 159 16.34 -2.90 -15.00
C VAL A 159 17.24 -4.11 -14.80
N MET A 160 16.98 -5.21 -15.50
CA MET A 160 17.81 -6.42 -15.44
C MET A 160 19.25 -6.14 -15.89
N THR A 161 19.42 -5.43 -17.00
CA THR A 161 20.75 -5.10 -17.55
C THR A 161 21.56 -4.26 -16.57
N GLU A 162 20.98 -3.17 -16.05
CA GLU A 162 21.64 -2.29 -15.08
C GLU A 162 21.97 -3.03 -13.79
N THR A 163 21.05 -3.86 -13.29
CA THR A 163 21.28 -4.67 -12.08
C THR A 163 22.47 -5.62 -12.26
N LEU A 164 22.58 -6.28 -13.42
CA LEU A 164 23.71 -7.19 -13.72
C LEU A 164 25.06 -6.46 -13.88
N GLN A 165 25.07 -5.15 -14.14
CA GLN A 165 26.31 -4.37 -14.18
C GLN A 165 26.78 -3.90 -12.80
N THR A 166 25.91 -3.93 -11.77
CA THR A 166 26.23 -3.47 -10.40
C THR A 166 27.54 -4.04 -9.82
N PRO A 167 27.89 -5.34 -10.00
CA PRO A 167 29.16 -5.90 -9.49
C PRO A 167 30.42 -5.25 -10.07
N ARG A 168 30.31 -4.53 -11.19
CA ARG A 168 31.46 -3.83 -11.81
C ARG A 168 31.78 -2.51 -11.13
N ALA A 169 30.88 -1.98 -10.30
CA ALA A 169 31.13 -0.76 -9.55
C ALA A 169 32.20 -0.99 -8.48
N ARG A 170 33.05 0.03 -8.23
CA ARG A 170 34.04 -0.02 -7.13
C ARG A 170 33.40 0.01 -5.74
N GLY A 171 32.15 0.46 -5.68
CA GLY A 171 31.31 0.36 -4.50
C GLY A 171 29.91 0.89 -4.79
N LEU A 172 28.97 0.50 -3.94
CA LEU A 172 27.55 0.84 -4.03
C LEU A 172 27.18 1.77 -2.88
N ILE A 173 26.70 2.97 -3.21
CA ILE A 173 26.24 3.94 -2.21
C ILE A 173 24.72 3.84 -2.13
N LEU A 174 24.21 3.51 -0.94
CA LEU A 174 22.79 3.35 -0.71
C LEU A 174 22.30 4.35 0.33
N ASN A 175 21.22 5.06 0.02
CA ASN A 175 20.50 5.89 0.97
C ASN A 175 19.62 4.99 1.86
N THR A 176 20.25 4.23 2.76
CA THR A 176 19.60 3.38 3.77
C THR A 176 20.55 3.21 4.95
N PHE A 177 20.15 2.48 6.00
CA PHE A 177 20.98 2.19 7.17
C PHE A 177 20.85 0.72 7.63
N GLU A 178 21.88 0.22 8.32
CA GLU A 178 21.99 -1.21 8.69
C GLU A 178 20.81 -1.71 9.51
N ASP A 179 20.37 -0.95 10.51
CA ASP A 179 19.28 -1.35 11.39
C ASP A 179 17.93 -1.43 10.65
N LEU A 180 17.80 -0.83 9.46
CA LEU A 180 16.57 -0.86 8.65
C LEU A 180 16.48 -2.12 7.77
N GLU A 181 17.59 -2.50 7.13
CA GLU A 181 17.62 -3.47 6.02
C GLU A 181 18.77 -4.51 6.12
N GLY A 182 19.39 -4.66 7.29
CA GLY A 182 20.59 -5.49 7.51
C GLY A 182 20.60 -6.88 6.84
N PRO A 183 19.52 -7.69 6.94
CA PRO A 183 19.47 -8.98 6.26
C PRO A 183 19.56 -8.88 4.72
N ILE A 184 18.93 -7.87 4.12
CA ILE A 184 18.94 -7.63 2.68
C ILE A 184 20.31 -7.08 2.26
N LEU A 185 20.85 -6.14 3.03
CA LEU A 185 22.19 -5.57 2.82
C LEU A 185 23.28 -6.65 2.86
N SER A 186 23.12 -7.65 3.72
CA SER A 186 24.02 -8.81 3.78
C SER A 186 24.01 -9.61 2.49
N GLN A 187 22.84 -9.77 1.85
CA GLN A 187 22.76 -10.43 0.53
C GLN A 187 23.37 -9.56 -0.57
N ILE A 188 23.14 -8.25 -0.56
CA ILE A 188 23.74 -7.32 -1.53
C ILE A 188 25.27 -7.37 -1.46
N ARG A 189 25.85 -7.47 -0.26
CA ARG A 189 27.31 -7.61 -0.05
C ARG A 189 27.92 -8.85 -0.67
N THR A 190 27.15 -9.92 -0.87
CA THR A 190 27.63 -11.13 -1.58
C THR A 190 27.88 -10.88 -3.07
N VAL A 191 27.25 -9.84 -3.62
CA VAL A 191 27.31 -9.47 -5.04
C VAL A 191 28.22 -8.25 -5.25
N CYS A 192 28.11 -7.25 -4.38
CA CYS A 192 28.97 -6.06 -4.35
C CYS A 192 29.55 -5.91 -2.93
N PRO A 193 30.78 -6.39 -2.65
CA PRO A 193 31.32 -6.38 -1.28
C PRO A 193 31.44 -4.99 -0.66
N ASN A 194 31.70 -3.97 -1.48
CA ASN A 194 31.90 -2.60 -1.01
C ASN A 194 30.59 -1.79 -1.04
N VAL A 195 29.75 -1.96 -0.01
CA VAL A 195 28.49 -1.23 0.15
C VAL A 195 28.62 -0.15 1.23
N TYR A 196 28.28 1.09 0.88
CA TYR A 196 28.19 2.23 1.80
C TYR A 196 26.73 2.60 2.04
N THR A 197 26.19 2.18 3.17
CA THR A 197 24.86 2.63 3.61
C THR A 197 25.04 3.95 4.35
N ILE A 198 24.68 5.06 3.72
CA ILE A 198 24.93 6.42 4.24
C ILE A 198 23.65 7.13 4.68
N GLY A 199 22.52 6.42 4.62
CA GLY A 199 21.19 6.96 4.88
C GLY A 199 20.84 7.06 6.36
N ALA A 200 19.77 7.77 6.72
CA ALA A 200 18.98 8.60 5.80
C ALA A 200 19.74 9.91 5.48
N VAL A 201 20.00 10.19 4.20
CA VAL A 201 20.93 11.27 3.78
C VAL A 201 20.46 12.66 4.21
N HIS A 202 19.15 12.93 4.18
CA HIS A 202 18.59 14.22 4.63
C HIS A 202 18.90 14.46 6.13
N ALA A 203 18.71 13.43 6.97
CA ALA A 203 19.02 13.48 8.39
C ALA A 203 20.54 13.54 8.64
N HIS A 204 21.31 12.78 7.87
CA HIS A 204 22.77 12.76 7.97
C HIS A 204 23.38 14.12 7.65
N LEU A 205 22.88 14.81 6.61
CA LEU A 205 23.28 16.17 6.30
C LEU A 205 22.97 17.13 7.46
N LYS A 206 21.77 17.06 8.04
CA LYS A 206 21.38 17.87 9.20
C LYS A 206 22.34 17.65 10.38
N THR A 207 22.72 16.41 10.66
CA THR A 207 23.70 16.08 11.71
C THR A 207 25.07 16.70 11.41
N ARG A 208 25.57 16.60 10.17
CA ARG A 208 26.90 17.13 9.79
C ARG A 208 26.96 18.66 9.80
N LEU A 209 25.85 19.34 9.53
CA LEU A 209 25.80 20.80 9.44
C LEU A 209 25.71 21.53 10.79
N ALA A 210 25.43 20.83 11.89
CA ALA A 210 25.44 21.34 13.27
C ALA A 210 24.93 22.79 13.41
N THR A 211 23.67 23.06 13.02
CA THR A 211 22.91 24.34 13.09
C THR A 211 23.08 25.40 11.97
N LYS A 212 23.73 25.10 10.85
CA LYS A 212 23.61 25.97 9.66
C LYS A 212 22.32 25.69 8.87
N SER A 213 21.66 26.77 8.45
CA SER A 213 20.50 26.77 7.54
C SER A 213 20.72 25.81 6.38
N THR A 214 19.83 24.84 6.23
CA THR A 214 19.74 24.00 5.03
C THR A 214 19.05 24.82 3.94
N SER A 215 19.71 25.02 2.81
CA SER A 215 19.07 25.54 1.60
C SER A 215 18.01 24.56 1.11
N SER A 216 16.84 25.06 0.69
CA SER A 216 15.80 24.22 0.08
C SER A 216 16.35 23.59 -1.21
N ASN A 217 16.20 22.27 -1.33
CA ASN A 217 16.47 21.53 -2.57
C ASN A 217 15.18 21.36 -3.40
N SER A 218 14.12 22.09 -3.06
CA SER A 218 12.83 21.98 -3.73
C SER A 218 12.91 22.48 -5.17
N LEU A 219 12.36 21.70 -6.10
CA LEU A 219 12.23 22.07 -7.50
C LEU A 219 11.00 22.97 -7.75
N TRP A 220 10.15 23.14 -6.73
CA TRP A 220 8.93 23.94 -6.78
C TRP A 220 8.86 24.93 -5.62
N GLN A 221 8.09 25.99 -5.78
CA GLN A 221 7.86 26.97 -4.73
C GLN A 221 7.08 26.31 -3.58
N GLU A 222 7.65 26.34 -2.38
CA GLU A 222 7.05 25.75 -1.17
C GLU A 222 6.06 26.73 -0.53
N ASP A 223 4.85 26.25 -0.22
CA ASP A 223 3.89 27.01 0.60
C ASP A 223 4.24 26.85 2.09
N GLU A 224 5.02 27.78 2.62
CA GLU A 224 5.37 27.82 4.05
C GLU A 224 4.16 28.16 4.95
N SER A 225 3.06 28.71 4.40
CA SER A 225 1.89 29.05 5.22
C SER A 225 1.14 27.82 5.75
N CYS A 226 1.38 26.64 5.17
CA CYS A 226 0.91 25.38 5.73
C CYS A 226 1.51 25.11 7.12
N ILE A 227 2.73 25.58 7.41
CA ILE A 227 3.36 25.44 8.74
C ILE A 227 2.60 26.27 9.77
N SER A 228 2.26 27.52 9.45
CA SER A 228 1.42 28.37 10.30
C SER A 228 0.05 27.74 10.58
N TRP A 229 -0.54 27.05 9.60
CA TRP A 229 -1.78 26.31 9.82
C TRP A 229 -1.57 25.12 10.78
N LEU A 230 -0.48 24.37 10.62
CA LEU A 230 -0.13 23.24 11.50
C LEU A 230 0.14 23.69 12.94
N ASP A 231 0.74 24.86 13.17
CA ASP A 231 1.01 25.43 14.50
C ASP A 231 -0.26 25.55 15.36
N THR A 232 -1.40 25.81 14.71
CA THR A 232 -2.71 25.96 15.37
C THR A 232 -3.38 24.62 15.72
N GLN A 233 -2.80 23.49 15.31
CA GLN A 233 -3.39 22.18 15.51
C GLN A 233 -2.88 21.49 16.78
N PRO A 234 -3.70 20.63 17.43
CA PRO A 234 -3.24 19.73 18.48
C PRO A 234 -2.16 18.76 17.98
N SER A 235 -1.36 18.25 18.91
CA SER A 235 -0.31 17.28 18.57
C SER A 235 -0.91 15.98 18.01
N LYS A 236 -0.24 15.40 17.01
CA LYS A 236 -0.61 14.15 16.34
C LYS A 236 -2.08 14.10 15.88
N SER A 237 -2.64 15.24 15.45
CA SER A 237 -4.06 15.36 15.08
C SER A 237 -4.31 15.57 13.58
N VAL A 238 -3.24 15.68 12.79
CA VAL A 238 -3.31 15.92 11.34
C VAL A 238 -2.72 14.73 10.59
N ILE A 239 -3.44 14.24 9.58
CA ILE A 239 -2.86 13.34 8.58
C ILE A 239 -2.27 14.15 7.42
N TYR A 240 -0.99 13.94 7.15
CA TYR A 240 -0.32 14.49 5.97
C TYR A 240 -0.58 13.57 4.76
N VAL A 241 -0.84 14.13 3.59
CA VAL A 241 -1.14 13.38 2.36
C VAL A 241 -0.25 13.88 1.22
N SER A 242 0.55 12.98 0.63
CA SER A 242 1.38 13.27 -0.54
C SER A 242 1.67 12.01 -1.34
N PHE A 243 1.35 12.03 -2.64
CA PHE A 243 1.62 10.93 -3.56
C PHE A 243 2.88 11.15 -4.43
N GLY A 244 3.74 12.08 -4.01
CA GLY A 244 5.00 12.38 -4.68
C GLY A 244 4.83 13.30 -5.90
N SER A 245 5.93 13.45 -6.66
CA SER A 245 6.03 14.42 -7.77
C SER A 245 5.78 13.83 -9.15
N ILE A 246 5.63 12.52 -9.27
CA ILE A 246 5.55 11.81 -10.57
C ILE A 246 4.26 10.97 -10.67
N ALA A 247 3.71 10.51 -9.54
CA ALA A 247 2.54 9.66 -9.57
C ALA A 247 1.29 10.47 -9.93
N GLY A 248 0.79 10.29 -11.16
CA GLY A 248 -0.47 10.86 -11.58
C GLY A 248 -1.66 10.20 -10.89
N LEU A 249 -2.64 10.99 -10.47
CA LEU A 249 -3.93 10.52 -9.96
C LEU A 249 -4.97 10.64 -11.07
N THR A 250 -5.83 9.63 -11.25
CA THR A 250 -7.03 9.86 -12.06
C THR A 250 -8.01 10.74 -11.29
N LYS A 251 -8.97 11.34 -12.00
CA LYS A 251 -10.05 12.10 -11.37
C LYS A 251 -10.84 11.24 -10.37
N GLU A 252 -11.07 9.97 -10.70
CA GLU A 252 -11.78 9.02 -9.83
C GLU A 252 -10.98 8.76 -8.56
N ASP A 253 -9.67 8.47 -8.68
CA ASP A 253 -8.79 8.27 -7.53
C ASP A 253 -8.80 9.51 -6.61
N LEU A 254 -8.69 10.69 -7.20
CA LEU A 254 -8.73 11.97 -6.49
C LEU A 254 -10.02 12.10 -5.66
N LEU A 255 -11.17 11.83 -6.26
CA LEU A 255 -12.46 11.92 -5.59
C LEU A 255 -12.59 10.90 -4.45
N GLU A 256 -12.17 9.65 -4.66
CA GLU A 256 -12.20 8.62 -3.60
C GLU A 256 -11.31 9.01 -2.40
N PHE A 257 -10.10 9.55 -2.66
CA PHE A 257 -9.26 10.09 -1.59
C PHE A 257 -9.87 11.30 -0.90
N TRP A 258 -10.46 12.23 -1.65
CA TRP A 258 -11.06 13.42 -1.07
C TRP A 258 -12.26 13.06 -0.17
N TYR A 259 -13.19 12.22 -0.65
CA TYR A 259 -14.28 11.71 0.18
C TYR A 259 -13.73 10.93 1.37
N GLY A 260 -12.73 10.07 1.18
CA GLY A 260 -12.11 9.32 2.26
C GLY A 260 -11.52 10.21 3.37
N LEU A 261 -10.86 11.31 2.99
CA LEU A 261 -10.32 12.30 3.92
C LEU A 261 -11.42 13.04 4.67
N VAL A 262 -12.43 13.57 3.96
CA VAL A 262 -13.55 14.31 4.56
C VAL A 262 -14.36 13.43 5.50
N ASN A 263 -14.64 12.18 5.09
CA ASN A 263 -15.43 11.19 5.82
C ASN A 263 -14.64 10.50 6.95
N SER A 264 -13.32 10.66 6.99
CA SER A 264 -12.52 10.20 8.12
C SER A 264 -12.75 11.05 9.37
N GLU A 265 -13.26 12.29 9.19
CA GLU A 265 -13.41 13.33 10.22
C GLU A 265 -12.09 13.79 10.87
N GLN A 266 -10.95 13.30 10.38
CA GLN A 266 -9.63 13.75 10.79
C GLN A 266 -9.23 15.03 10.06
N LYS A 267 -8.34 15.83 10.67
CA LYS A 267 -7.75 16.98 10.00
C LYS A 267 -6.69 16.50 9.03
N PHE A 268 -6.58 17.17 7.88
CA PHE A 268 -5.64 16.74 6.85
C PHE A 268 -4.90 17.91 6.20
N LEU A 269 -3.62 17.69 5.89
CA LEU A 269 -2.84 18.55 5.00
C LEU A 269 -2.55 17.75 3.73
N TRP A 270 -3.09 18.16 2.60
CA TRP A 270 -2.95 17.43 1.34
C TRP A 270 -2.20 18.25 0.30
N VAL A 271 -1.09 17.69 -0.19
CA VAL A 271 -0.41 18.13 -1.39
C VAL A 271 -1.20 17.67 -2.62
N MET A 272 -1.97 18.58 -3.22
CA MET A 272 -2.71 18.32 -4.46
C MET A 272 -1.97 19.01 -5.60
N ARG A 273 -1.53 18.25 -6.61
CA ARG A 273 -0.84 18.77 -7.79
C ARG A 273 -1.77 18.75 -9.00
N PRO A 274 -2.39 19.88 -9.39
CA PRO A 274 -3.35 19.90 -10.49
C PRO A 274 -2.76 19.38 -11.81
N ASP A 275 -1.47 19.62 -12.03
CA ASP A 275 -0.72 19.20 -13.23
C ASP A 275 -0.51 17.69 -13.34
N LEU A 276 -0.74 16.93 -12.28
CA LEU A 276 -0.61 15.48 -12.24
C LEU A 276 -1.97 14.76 -12.25
N ILE A 277 -3.07 15.49 -12.42
CA ILE A 277 -4.42 14.91 -12.47
C ILE A 277 -4.74 14.49 -13.92
N ILE A 278 -4.89 13.19 -14.14
CA ILE A 278 -5.21 12.59 -15.44
C ILE A 278 -6.73 12.66 -15.66
N GLY A 279 -7.15 13.17 -16.83
CA GLY A 279 -8.56 13.26 -17.21
C GLY A 279 -9.26 14.56 -16.80
N GLN A 280 -8.52 15.62 -16.49
CA GLN A 280 -9.08 16.92 -16.12
C GLN A 280 -9.54 17.69 -17.37
N GLU A 281 -10.76 17.43 -17.85
CA GLU A 281 -11.41 18.28 -18.86
C GLU A 281 -12.46 19.20 -18.20
N ARG A 282 -12.09 20.49 -18.06
CA ARG A 282 -12.92 21.61 -17.55
C ARG A 282 -13.30 21.55 -16.07
N LYS A 283 -13.71 22.72 -15.54
CA LYS A 283 -14.13 22.95 -14.15
C LYS A 283 -15.35 22.09 -13.82
N ASP A 284 -15.12 20.86 -13.42
CA ASP A 284 -16.15 20.04 -12.80
C ASP A 284 -16.50 20.63 -11.43
N GLU A 285 -17.79 20.75 -11.14
CA GLU A 285 -18.29 21.23 -9.86
C GLU A 285 -17.86 20.26 -8.76
N ILE A 286 -16.94 20.69 -7.90
CA ILE A 286 -16.63 20.00 -6.64
C ILE A 286 -17.90 20.02 -5.81
N SER A 287 -18.27 18.88 -5.22
CA SER A 287 -19.48 18.82 -4.41
C SER A 287 -19.38 19.74 -3.19
N VAL A 288 -20.50 20.36 -2.83
CA VAL A 288 -20.59 21.27 -1.67
C VAL A 288 -20.10 20.60 -0.39
N GLU A 289 -20.34 19.30 -0.25
CA GLU A 289 -19.88 18.47 0.87
C GLU A 289 -18.35 18.45 0.98
N LEU A 290 -17.64 18.18 -0.13
CA LEU A 290 -16.17 18.16 -0.14
C LEU A 290 -15.59 19.54 0.17
N GLU A 291 -16.19 20.61 -0.37
CA GLU A 291 -15.74 21.96 -0.05
C GLU A 291 -15.92 22.31 1.42
N GLN A 292 -17.09 22.03 2.00
CA GLN A 292 -17.39 22.32 3.40
C GLN A 292 -16.52 21.48 4.33
N GLY A 293 -16.35 20.19 4.03
CA GLY A 293 -15.47 19.29 4.76
C GLY A 293 -14.01 19.77 4.76
N THR A 294 -13.50 20.16 3.60
CA THR A 294 -12.14 20.73 3.49
C THR A 294 -12.03 22.06 4.24
N LYS A 295 -12.96 23.01 4.08
CA LYS A 295 -12.92 24.29 4.80
C LYS A 295 -12.92 24.11 6.32
N ALA A 296 -13.56 23.06 6.83
CA ALA A 296 -13.63 22.78 8.26
C ALA A 296 -12.36 22.12 8.84
N ARG A 297 -11.67 21.26 8.06
CA ARG A 297 -10.65 20.33 8.62
C ARG A 297 -9.38 20.18 7.76
N GLY A 298 -9.41 20.65 6.52
CA GLY A 298 -8.38 20.44 5.52
C GLY A 298 -7.55 21.69 5.26
N TYR A 299 -6.29 21.47 4.91
CA TYR A 299 -5.45 22.44 4.22
C TYR A 299 -4.96 21.81 2.92
N MET A 300 -5.15 22.49 1.79
CA MET A 300 -4.71 22.01 0.48
C MET A 300 -3.60 22.92 -0.02
N ALA A 301 -2.49 22.33 -0.46
CA ALA A 301 -1.34 23.06 -1.00
C ALA A 301 -0.87 22.41 -2.30
N ASP A 302 -0.34 23.19 -3.21
CA ASP A 302 0.29 22.65 -4.43
C ASP A 302 1.62 21.98 -4.09
N TRP A 303 2.40 22.57 -3.18
CA TRP A 303 3.70 22.06 -2.75
C TRP A 303 4.04 22.56 -1.34
N VAL A 304 4.70 21.72 -0.54
CA VAL A 304 4.99 22.00 0.88
C VAL A 304 6.44 21.68 1.21
N PRO A 305 7.03 22.29 2.26
CA PRO A 305 8.32 21.88 2.80
C PRO A 305 8.18 20.55 3.56
N GLN A 306 8.12 19.43 2.83
CA GLN A 306 7.76 18.10 3.35
C GLN A 306 8.56 17.68 4.59
N GLU A 307 9.88 17.94 4.60
CA GLU A 307 10.72 17.64 5.77
C GLU A 307 10.27 18.41 7.03
N LYS A 308 9.87 19.69 6.90
CA LYS A 308 9.34 20.47 8.01
C LYS A 308 7.95 19.99 8.42
N VAL A 309 7.11 19.64 7.44
CA VAL A 309 5.76 19.11 7.69
C VAL A 309 5.85 17.81 8.50
N LEU A 310 6.64 16.83 8.06
CA LEU A 310 6.79 15.55 8.75
C LEU A 310 7.40 15.69 10.15
N ALA A 311 8.31 16.66 10.35
CA ALA A 311 8.88 16.97 11.66
C ALA A 311 7.93 17.75 12.59
N HIS A 312 6.78 18.22 12.08
CA HIS A 312 5.88 19.08 12.84
C HIS A 312 5.04 18.29 13.84
N ARG A 313 4.97 18.77 15.10
CA ARG A 313 4.27 18.12 16.24
C ARG A 313 2.81 17.73 15.99
N ALA A 314 2.15 18.43 15.06
CA ALA A 314 0.74 18.22 14.72
C ALA A 314 0.51 17.02 13.81
N ILE A 315 1.52 16.58 13.04
CA ILE A 315 1.39 15.42 12.17
C ILE A 315 1.33 14.15 13.03
N GLY A 316 0.26 13.38 12.85
CA GLY A 316 0.05 12.09 13.51
C GLY A 316 0.17 10.90 12.56
N GLY A 317 0.12 11.13 11.25
CA GLY A 317 0.21 10.07 10.25
C GLY A 317 0.48 10.61 8.85
N PHE A 318 0.93 9.73 7.97
CA PHE A 318 1.30 10.06 6.59
C PHE A 318 0.67 9.09 5.57
N LEU A 319 -0.29 9.58 4.79
CA LEU A 319 -0.81 8.87 3.62
C LEU A 319 0.10 9.12 2.42
N THR A 320 0.77 8.07 1.95
CA THR A 320 1.89 8.18 1.01
C THR A 320 1.86 7.11 -0.08
N HIS A 321 2.37 7.49 -1.26
CA HIS A 321 2.71 6.54 -2.32
C HIS A 321 3.90 5.62 -1.98
N SER A 322 4.57 5.80 -0.84
CA SER A 322 5.71 4.99 -0.39
C SER A 322 6.95 5.11 -1.28
N GLY A 323 7.21 6.30 -1.82
CA GLY A 323 8.50 6.63 -2.44
C GLY A 323 9.62 6.64 -1.39
N TRP A 324 10.79 6.13 -1.76
CA TRP A 324 11.86 5.82 -0.80
C TRP A 324 12.30 7.00 0.09
N ASN A 325 12.48 8.20 -0.50
CA ASN A 325 12.87 9.39 0.28
C ASN A 325 11.80 9.79 1.30
N SER A 326 10.53 9.87 0.88
CA SER A 326 9.40 10.17 1.76
C SER A 326 9.24 9.10 2.87
N THR A 327 9.49 7.83 2.55
CA THR A 327 9.49 6.75 3.54
C THR A 327 10.59 6.97 4.58
N LEU A 328 11.82 7.31 4.18
CA LEU A 328 12.91 7.61 5.11
C LEU A 328 12.64 8.85 5.96
N GLU A 329 12.09 9.92 5.39
CA GLU A 329 11.71 11.12 6.13
C GLU A 329 10.66 10.80 7.21
N SER A 330 9.64 10.01 6.86
CA SER A 330 8.62 9.53 7.81
C SER A 330 9.24 8.67 8.92
N ILE A 331 10.19 7.80 8.56
CA ILE A 331 10.90 6.95 9.53
C ILE A 331 11.72 7.79 10.50
N VAL A 332 12.49 8.76 10.01
CA VAL A 332 13.34 9.63 10.84
C VAL A 332 12.50 10.45 11.82
N GLU A 333 11.35 10.95 11.38
CA GLU A 333 10.45 11.75 12.22
C GLU A 333 9.47 10.93 13.06
N GLY A 334 9.48 9.59 12.92
CA GLY A 334 8.64 8.70 13.73
C GLY A 334 7.15 8.78 13.39
N VAL A 335 6.81 9.11 12.15
CA VAL A 335 5.43 9.25 11.67
C VAL A 335 4.95 7.93 11.05
N PRO A 336 3.83 7.35 11.52
CA PRO A 336 3.26 6.14 10.94
C PRO A 336 2.62 6.40 9.57
N MET A 337 2.59 5.38 8.71
CA MET A 337 2.21 5.54 7.30
C MET A 337 0.95 4.77 6.91
N ILE A 338 0.18 5.33 5.99
CA ILE A 338 -0.79 4.59 5.16
C ILE A 338 -0.21 4.57 3.75
N CYS A 339 0.04 3.38 3.23
CA CYS A 339 0.75 3.19 1.98
C CYS A 339 -0.22 2.87 0.84
N TRP A 340 -0.17 3.69 -0.21
CA TRP A 340 -0.88 3.47 -1.47
C TRP A 340 0.10 3.48 -2.65
N PRO A 341 0.85 2.39 -2.84
CA PRO A 341 1.92 2.33 -3.84
C PRO A 341 1.39 2.22 -5.27
N ARG A 342 2.11 2.83 -6.23
CA ARG A 342 1.70 2.89 -7.64
C ARG A 342 2.64 2.16 -8.58
N PHE A 343 3.94 2.40 -8.48
CA PHE A 343 4.90 1.86 -9.45
C PHE A 343 6.30 1.67 -8.86
N ALA A 344 7.19 1.07 -9.66
CA ALA A 344 8.57 0.79 -9.32
C ALA A 344 8.70 0.03 -7.99
N ASP A 345 9.52 0.52 -7.08
CA ASP A 345 9.85 -0.06 -5.78
C ASP A 345 8.78 0.18 -4.71
N GLN A 346 7.80 1.05 -4.97
CA GLN A 346 6.80 1.46 -3.98
C GLN A 346 6.01 0.28 -3.41
N GLN A 347 5.72 -0.74 -4.23
CA GLN A 347 5.01 -1.94 -3.76
C GLN A 347 5.81 -2.72 -2.71
N VAL A 348 7.14 -2.77 -2.87
CA VAL A 348 8.07 -3.39 -1.93
C VAL A 348 8.16 -2.53 -0.67
N ASN A 349 8.36 -1.22 -0.83
CA ASN A 349 8.43 -0.28 0.30
C ASN A 349 7.18 -0.36 1.18
N SER A 350 5.99 -0.36 0.57
CA SER A 350 4.71 -0.54 1.29
C SER A 350 4.67 -1.86 2.07
N ARG A 351 5.17 -2.96 1.47
CA ARG A 351 5.22 -4.27 2.14
C ARG A 351 6.15 -4.23 3.34
N PHE A 352 7.30 -3.56 3.25
CA PHE A 352 8.21 -3.38 4.38
C PHE A 352 7.57 -2.57 5.51
N VAL A 353 6.92 -1.45 5.19
CA VAL A 353 6.19 -0.63 6.17
C VAL A 353 5.14 -1.45 6.92
N GLY A 354 4.29 -2.19 6.19
CA GLY A 354 3.18 -2.93 6.76
C GLY A 354 3.58 -4.23 7.48
N GLU A 355 4.60 -4.95 6.99
CA GLU A 355 4.91 -6.31 7.48
C GLU A 355 6.22 -6.48 8.20
N VAL A 356 7.24 -5.71 7.83
CA VAL A 356 8.58 -5.89 8.37
C VAL A 356 8.78 -4.93 9.52
N TRP A 357 8.61 -3.64 9.26
CA TRP A 357 8.80 -2.59 10.26
C TRP A 357 7.56 -2.41 11.15
N LYS A 358 6.39 -2.84 10.66
CA LYS A 358 5.09 -2.71 11.34
C LYS A 358 4.80 -1.24 11.74
N MET A 359 5.08 -0.31 10.83
CA MET A 359 4.96 1.14 11.03
C MET A 359 3.74 1.74 10.31
N GLY A 360 2.86 0.91 9.75
CA GLY A 360 1.76 1.43 8.97
C GLY A 360 0.80 0.40 8.39
N LEU A 361 -0.10 0.89 7.55
CA LEU A 361 -1.13 0.13 6.84
C LEU A 361 -0.80 0.10 5.34
N ASP A 362 -1.01 -1.05 4.70
CA ASP A 362 -0.93 -1.20 3.24
C ASP A 362 -2.35 -1.25 2.67
N ILE A 363 -2.76 -0.20 1.93
CA ILE A 363 -4.04 -0.14 1.22
C ILE A 363 -3.88 -0.37 -0.30
N LYS A 364 -2.77 -1.01 -0.69
CA LYS A 364 -2.51 -1.46 -2.06
C LYS A 364 -3.69 -2.20 -2.68
N ASP A 365 -3.89 -1.95 -3.97
CA ASP A 365 -4.99 -2.46 -4.78
C ASP A 365 -6.38 -1.97 -4.36
N THR A 366 -6.47 -0.90 -3.56
CA THR A 366 -7.76 -0.28 -3.18
C THR A 366 -7.70 1.24 -3.31
N CYS A 367 -8.72 1.82 -3.93
CA CYS A 367 -8.97 3.26 -3.93
C CYS A 367 -10.49 3.42 -3.76
N ASP A 368 -10.93 3.24 -2.52
CA ASP A 368 -12.33 3.31 -2.12
C ASP A 368 -12.41 4.19 -0.89
N ARG A 369 -13.28 5.20 -0.93
CA ARG A 369 -13.43 6.21 0.13
C ARG A 369 -13.70 5.61 1.51
N ASP A 370 -14.44 4.49 1.59
CA ASP A 370 -14.77 3.86 2.87
C ASP A 370 -13.52 3.19 3.46
N ILE A 371 -12.73 2.52 2.61
CA ILE A 371 -11.45 1.91 2.99
C ILE A 371 -10.44 2.99 3.42
N ILE A 372 -10.37 4.10 2.68
CA ILE A 372 -9.48 5.22 2.99
C ILE A 372 -9.88 5.85 4.33
N ALA A 373 -11.15 6.22 4.51
CA ALA A 373 -11.65 6.81 5.75
C ALA A 373 -11.42 5.89 6.96
N LYS A 374 -11.68 4.58 6.79
CA LYS A 374 -11.42 3.58 7.82
C LYS A 374 -9.94 3.48 8.15
N SER A 375 -9.06 3.43 7.15
CA SER A 375 -7.61 3.30 7.36
C SER A 375 -7.05 4.52 8.09
N ILE A 376 -7.56 5.71 7.78
CA ILE A 376 -7.20 6.95 8.47
C ILE A 376 -7.60 6.87 9.95
N ARG A 377 -8.85 6.51 10.26
CA ARG A 377 -9.31 6.34 11.66
C ARG A 377 -8.55 5.24 12.40
N ASP A 378 -8.28 4.13 11.72
CA ASP A 378 -7.55 3.00 12.32
C ASP A 378 -6.10 3.41 12.66
N LEU A 379 -5.42 4.17 11.79
CA LEU A 379 -4.07 4.67 12.03
C LEU A 379 -4.03 5.75 13.12
N MET A 380 -4.90 6.76 13.02
CA MET A 380 -4.88 7.95 13.89
C MET A 380 -5.45 7.70 15.28
N ASP A 381 -6.51 6.88 15.39
CA ASP A 381 -7.24 6.68 16.65
C ASP A 381 -6.99 5.29 17.25
N LYS A 382 -7.32 4.22 16.52
CA LYS A 382 -7.46 2.88 17.13
C LYS A 382 -6.14 2.15 17.36
N ARG A 383 -5.21 2.26 16.39
CA ARG A 383 -3.92 1.54 16.37
C ARG A 383 -2.73 2.46 16.56
N ASN A 384 -2.97 3.72 16.91
CA ASN A 384 -1.91 4.71 17.13
C ASN A 384 -0.87 4.24 18.16
N GLY A 385 -1.30 3.56 19.24
CA GLY A 385 -0.38 3.01 20.24
C GLY A 385 0.56 1.92 19.70
N GLU A 386 0.06 1.05 18.83
CA GLU A 386 0.86 -0.02 18.19
C GLU A 386 1.93 0.59 17.27
N PHE A 387 1.53 1.54 16.43
CA PHE A 387 2.43 2.14 15.46
C PHE A 387 3.42 3.11 16.09
N SER A 388 2.99 3.91 17.08
CA SER A 388 3.86 4.88 17.77
C SER A 388 5.10 4.21 18.38
N GLN A 389 4.93 3.05 19.05
CA GLN A 389 6.08 2.35 19.63
C GLN A 389 7.09 1.91 18.57
N ARG A 390 6.59 1.41 17.42
CA ARG A 390 7.43 0.96 16.30
C ARG A 390 8.12 2.13 15.61
N THR A 391 7.39 3.22 15.38
CA THR A 391 7.93 4.40 14.72
C THR A 391 8.94 5.14 15.58
N ASP A 392 8.69 5.29 16.89
CA ASP A 392 9.63 5.89 17.83
C ASP A 392 10.94 5.09 17.91
N HIS A 393 10.84 3.76 17.96
CA HIS A 393 12.01 2.88 17.96
C HIS A 393 12.83 3.03 16.67
N MET A 394 12.18 2.95 15.50
CA MET A 394 12.87 3.06 14.22
C MET A 394 13.46 4.46 14.00
N ALA A 395 12.75 5.52 14.42
CA ALA A 395 13.27 6.89 14.40
C ALA A 395 14.53 7.04 15.26
N SER A 396 14.55 6.41 16.45
CA SER A 396 15.74 6.39 17.30
C SER A 396 16.91 5.68 16.63
N LEU A 397 16.68 4.57 15.93
CA LEU A 397 17.72 3.84 15.19
C LEU A 397 18.24 4.65 14.01
N ALA A 398 17.35 5.26 13.22
CA ALA A 398 17.71 6.11 12.10
C ALA A 398 18.58 7.30 12.55
N LYS A 399 18.19 7.99 13.64
CA LYS A 399 18.96 9.10 14.24
C LYS A 399 20.30 8.63 14.78
N LYS A 400 20.35 7.48 15.46
CA LYS A 400 21.60 6.87 15.93
C LYS A 400 22.55 6.53 14.78
N ALA A 401 22.04 5.99 13.67
CA ALA A 401 22.86 5.57 12.54
C ALA A 401 23.61 6.73 11.90
N VAL A 402 23.00 7.93 11.85
CA VAL A 402 23.58 9.12 11.23
C VAL A 402 24.35 10.03 12.19
N ASN A 403 24.23 9.82 13.51
CA ASN A 403 25.00 10.54 14.52
C ASN A 403 26.47 10.06 14.58
N GLU A 404 27.35 10.86 15.17
CA GLU A 404 28.76 10.52 15.33
C GLU A 404 28.93 9.14 16.00
N GLY A 405 29.74 8.27 15.39
CA GLY A 405 29.91 6.87 15.80
C GLY A 405 28.81 5.91 15.31
N GLY A 406 27.77 6.40 14.65
CA GLY A 406 26.72 5.60 14.02
C GLY A 406 27.17 4.90 12.74
N SER A 407 26.47 3.83 12.35
CA SER A 407 26.82 3.00 11.18
C SER A 407 26.89 3.79 9.88
N SER A 408 25.91 4.67 9.63
CA SER A 408 25.86 5.50 8.42
C SER A 408 26.91 6.60 8.45
N TYR A 409 27.16 7.18 9.64
CA TYR A 409 28.23 8.16 9.83
C TYR A 409 29.61 7.58 9.47
N ILE A 410 29.93 6.41 10.03
CA ILE A 410 31.17 5.68 9.78
C ILE A 410 31.28 5.28 8.29
N ASN A 411 30.20 4.80 7.68
CA ASN A 411 30.20 4.44 6.27
C ASN A 411 30.42 5.64 5.34
N LEU A 412 29.93 6.84 5.70
CA LEU A 412 30.23 8.05 4.95
C LEU A 412 31.70 8.46 5.09
N ASP A 413 32.27 8.38 6.30
CA ASP A 413 33.70 8.66 6.49
C ASP A 413 34.57 7.68 5.69
N ARG A 414 34.20 6.38 5.70
CA ARG A 414 34.86 5.35 4.89
C ARG A 414 34.77 5.68 3.39
N LEU A 415 33.58 6.02 2.90
CA LEU A 415 33.38 6.43 1.51
C LEU A 415 34.29 7.60 1.12
N ILE A 416 34.37 8.63 1.97
CA ILE A 416 35.21 9.81 1.73
C ILE A 416 36.69 9.43 1.69
N GLN A 417 37.15 8.59 2.61
CA GLN A 417 38.53 8.10 2.63
C GLN A 417 38.87 7.27 1.39
N ASP A 418 37.97 6.37 1.00
CA ASP A 418 38.13 5.53 -0.19
C ASP A 418 38.21 6.39 -1.45
N ILE A 419 37.32 7.40 -1.60
CA ILE A 419 37.38 8.35 -2.73
C ILE A 419 38.71 9.13 -2.73
N ARG A 420 39.17 9.63 -1.58
CA ARG A 420 40.44 10.36 -1.47
C ARG A 420 41.64 9.51 -1.89
N SER A 421 41.64 8.22 -1.56
CA SER A 421 42.72 7.30 -1.92
C SER A 421 42.78 6.97 -3.42
N MET A 422 41.74 7.28 -4.19
CA MET A 422 41.72 7.09 -5.64
C MET A 422 42.47 8.19 -6.41
N ILE A 423 42.87 9.29 -5.75
CA ILE A 423 43.65 10.35 -6.38
C ILE A 423 45.09 9.85 -6.54
N PRO A 424 45.62 9.74 -7.78
CA PRO A 424 47.01 9.35 -7.99
C PRO A 424 47.95 10.36 -7.31
N PRO A 425 49.09 9.93 -6.74
CA PRO A 425 50.08 10.88 -6.22
C PRO A 425 50.52 11.82 -7.35
N HIS A 426 50.55 13.12 -7.08
CA HIS A 426 51.10 14.12 -8.01
C HIS A 426 52.51 13.67 -8.42
N LYS A 427 52.71 13.42 -9.72
CA LYS A 427 54.06 13.34 -10.27
C LYS A 427 54.69 14.72 -10.12
N GLN A 428 55.60 14.87 -9.16
CA GLN A 428 56.56 15.97 -9.19
C GLN A 428 57.41 15.75 -10.44
N THR A 429 57.14 16.53 -11.49
CA THR A 429 58.03 16.69 -12.64
C THR A 429 59.02 17.80 -12.37
#